data_AF-A0A1V6C709-F1
#
_entry.id   AF-A0A1V6C709-F1
#
_cell.length_a   1.000
_cell.length_b   1.000
_cell.length_c   1.000
_cell.angle_alpha   90.00
_cell.angle_beta   90.00
_cell.angle_gamma   90.00
#
_symmetry.space_group_name_H-M   'P 1'
#
loop_
_entity.id
_entity.type
_entity.pdbx_description
1 polymer ?
#
loop_
_entity_poly.entity_id
_entity_poly.type
_entity_poly.pdbx_seq_one_letter_code
_entity_poly.pdbx_strand_id
1 'polypeptide(L)'
;MLRHKAQQKSVRQSAKRHERNVTQKSAAKTAIKKAIASIGTGEATTSVQIAIKSLDKLESHGIMHKNAVARKKSRLMAKLNKSLQQA
;
A
#
# COMPACT_ATOMS: atom_id res chain seq x y z
N MET A 1 11.31 -32.89 0.73
CA MET A 1 11.08 -32.69 -0.72
C MET A 1 9.58 -32.83 -1.00
N LEU A 2 8.98 -31.96 -1.82
CA LEU A 2 7.53 -32.07 -2.10
C LEU A 2 7.26 -33.32 -2.94
N ARG A 3 6.25 -34.10 -2.54
CA ARG A 3 5.98 -35.45 -3.05
C ARG A 3 5.41 -35.46 -4.47
N HIS A 4 4.69 -34.41 -4.86
CA HIS A 4 4.03 -34.32 -6.16
C HIS A 4 4.59 -33.20 -7.04
N LYS A 5 4.74 -33.45 -8.34
CA LYS A 5 5.23 -32.46 -9.33
C LYS A 5 4.40 -31.17 -9.34
N ALA A 6 3.08 -31.29 -9.16
CA ALA A 6 2.17 -30.13 -9.07
C ALA A 6 2.47 -29.23 -7.86
N GLN A 7 2.82 -29.81 -6.71
CA GLN A 7 3.17 -29.06 -5.50
C GLN A 7 4.48 -28.28 -5.71
N GLN A 8 5.49 -28.93 -6.31
CA GLN A 8 6.76 -28.27 -6.64
C GLN A 8 6.56 -27.07 -7.57
N LYS A 9 5.65 -27.19 -8.56
CA LYS A 9 5.26 -26.06 -9.43
C LYS A 9 4.58 -24.94 -8.64
N SER A 10 3.62 -25.26 -7.77
CA SER A 10 2.92 -24.27 -6.95
C SER A 10 3.89 -23.47 -6.07
N VAL A 11 4.84 -24.13 -5.40
CA VAL A 11 5.83 -23.45 -4.54
C VAL A 11 6.71 -22.50 -5.34
N ARG A 12 7.21 -22.91 -6.53
CA ARG A 12 7.98 -22.00 -7.41
C ARG A 12 7.17 -20.78 -7.85
N GLN A 13 5.91 -20.97 -8.22
CA GLN A 13 5.03 -19.87 -8.62
C GLN A 13 4.70 -18.93 -7.45
N SER A 14 4.48 -19.51 -6.26
CA SER A 14 4.20 -18.77 -5.04
C SER A 14 5.36 -17.86 -4.65
N ALA A 15 6.59 -18.38 -4.65
CA ALA A 15 7.80 -17.59 -4.37
C ALA A 15 7.92 -16.37 -5.31
N LYS A 16 7.78 -16.59 -6.63
CA LYS A 16 7.83 -15.52 -7.63
C LYS A 16 6.72 -14.47 -7.41
N ARG A 17 5.52 -14.89 -7.02
CA ARG A 17 4.40 -13.96 -6.70
C ARG A 17 4.66 -13.21 -5.40
N HIS A 18 5.22 -13.88 -4.40
CA HIS A 18 5.54 -13.31 -3.11
C HIS A 18 6.53 -12.16 -3.25
N GLU A 19 7.65 -12.37 -3.95
CA GLU A 19 8.67 -11.33 -4.19
C GLU A 19 8.06 -10.06 -4.82
N ARG A 20 7.27 -10.20 -5.89
CA ARG A 20 6.58 -9.07 -6.54
C ARG A 20 5.57 -8.37 -5.62
N ASN A 21 4.91 -9.12 -4.74
CA ASN A 21 3.92 -8.55 -3.84
C ASN A 21 4.59 -7.83 -2.66
N VAL A 22 5.72 -8.33 -2.18
CA VAL A 22 6.51 -7.71 -1.11
C VAL A 22 7.02 -6.35 -1.55
N THR A 23 7.61 -6.25 -2.75
CA THR A 23 8.15 -4.98 -3.27
C THR A 23 7.05 -3.93 -3.47
N GLN A 24 5.90 -4.31 -4.02
CA GLN A 24 4.79 -3.38 -4.18
C GLN A 24 4.18 -2.96 -2.84
N LYS A 25 4.05 -3.89 -1.88
CA LYS A 25 3.57 -3.57 -0.53
C LYS A 25 4.54 -2.66 0.23
N SER A 26 5.85 -2.87 0.12
CA SER A 26 6.84 -2.02 0.78
C SER A 26 6.83 -0.61 0.20
N ALA A 27 6.77 -0.47 -1.13
CA ALA A 27 6.65 0.83 -1.79
C ALA A 27 5.43 1.63 -1.30
N ALA A 28 4.24 1.01 -1.22
CA ALA A 28 3.05 1.68 -0.72
C ALA A 28 3.15 2.05 0.78
N LYS A 29 3.77 1.19 1.61
CA LYS A 29 4.05 1.52 3.01
C LYS A 29 4.97 2.73 3.14
N THR A 30 6.00 2.81 2.30
CA THR A 30 6.92 3.96 2.26
C THR A 30 6.19 5.23 1.83
N ALA A 31 5.33 5.17 0.81
CA ALA A 31 4.52 6.31 0.39
C ALA A 31 3.60 6.82 1.51
N ILE A 32 2.95 5.91 2.24
CA ILE A 32 2.14 6.27 3.43
C ILE A 32 3.01 6.92 4.52
N LYS A 33 4.20 6.39 4.79
CA LYS A 33 5.11 6.97 5.80
C LYS A 33 5.54 8.39 5.41
N LYS A 34 5.88 8.61 4.14
CA LYS A 34 6.21 9.92 3.59
C LYS A 34 5.03 10.90 3.71
N ALA A 35 3.83 10.45 3.32
CA ALA A 35 2.63 11.27 3.44
C ALA A 35 2.36 11.71 4.87
N ILE A 36 2.48 10.79 5.85
CA ILE A 36 2.31 11.13 7.27
C ILE A 36 3.38 12.13 7.74
N ALA A 37 4.63 11.97 7.32
CA ALA A 37 5.72 12.86 7.72
C ALA A 37 5.60 14.29 7.15
N SER A 38 4.98 14.44 5.98
CA SER A 38 4.70 15.75 5.37
C SER A 38 3.44 16.43 5.92
N ILE A 39 2.62 15.77 6.75
CA ILE A 39 1.46 16.44 7.36
C ILE A 39 1.98 17.54 8.29
N GLY A 40 1.57 18.78 8.03
CA GLY A 40 2.09 19.98 8.71
C GLY A 40 3.13 20.76 7.89
N THR A 41 3.54 20.25 6.72
CA THR A 41 4.33 21.00 5.73
C THR A 41 3.46 21.38 4.54
N GLY A 42 3.93 22.32 3.71
CA GLY A 42 3.23 22.74 2.47
C GLY A 42 3.07 21.63 1.42
N GLU A 43 3.76 20.50 1.56
CA GLU A 43 3.73 19.38 0.60
C GLU A 43 2.74 18.26 0.99
N ALA A 44 1.99 18.44 2.08
CA ALA A 44 1.10 17.42 2.64
C ALA A 44 0.07 16.89 1.62
N THR A 45 -0.47 17.75 0.75
CA THR A 45 -1.50 17.39 -0.21
C THR A 45 -0.96 16.48 -1.32
N THR A 46 0.19 16.85 -1.90
CA THR A 46 0.83 16.11 -2.98
C THR A 46 1.29 14.73 -2.53
N SER A 47 1.92 14.64 -1.36
CA SER A 47 2.40 13.37 -0.81
C SER A 47 1.25 12.40 -0.47
N VAL A 48 0.14 12.93 0.04
CA VAL A 48 -1.09 12.18 0.33
C VAL A 48 -1.69 11.63 -0.96
N GLN A 49 -1.76 12.43 -2.03
CA GLN A 49 -2.24 11.97 -3.34
C GLN A 49 -1.38 10.82 -3.90
N ILE A 50 -0.05 10.92 -3.79
CA ILE A 50 0.88 9.86 -4.23
C ILE A 50 0.65 8.57 -3.42
N ALA A 51 0.44 8.69 -2.10
CA ALA A 51 0.15 7.54 -1.24
C ALA A 51 -1.18 6.87 -1.61
N ILE A 52 -2.22 7.66 -1.91
CA ILE A 52 -3.52 7.16 -2.35
C ILE A 52 -3.41 6.43 -3.68
N LYS A 53 -2.77 7.05 -4.68
CA LYS A 53 -2.55 6.41 -5.99
C LYS A 53 -1.81 5.08 -5.87
N SER A 54 -0.84 5.00 -4.96
CA SER A 54 -0.10 3.76 -4.68
C SER A 54 -0.99 2.69 -4.06
N LEU A 55 -1.90 3.07 -3.15
CA LEU A 55 -2.87 2.14 -2.55
C LEU A 55 -3.88 1.62 -3.57
N ASP A 56 -4.37 2.48 -4.45
CA ASP A 56 -5.33 2.11 -5.49
C ASP A 56 -4.71 1.15 -6.50
N LYS A 57 -3.43 1.34 -6.82
CA LYS A 57 -2.70 0.39 -7.66
C LYS A 57 -2.61 -1.02 -7.02
N LEU A 58 -2.46 -1.10 -5.69
CA LEU A 58 -2.47 -2.39 -4.97
C LEU A 58 -3.86 -3.05 -4.97
N GLU A 59 -4.92 -2.25 -4.98
CA GLU A 59 -6.30 -2.72 -5.13
C GLU A 59 -6.52 -3.31 -6.52
N SER A 60 -6.16 -2.58 -7.58
CA SER A 60 -6.30 -3.02 -8.97
C SER A 60 -5.51 -4.29 -9.27
N HIS A 61 -4.35 -4.48 -8.64
CA HIS A 61 -3.55 -5.71 -8.78
C HIS A 61 -4.03 -6.88 -7.89
N GLY A 62 -5.07 -6.69 -7.07
CA GLY A 62 -5.59 -7.72 -6.15
C GLY A 62 -4.62 -8.08 -5.02
N ILE A 63 -3.59 -7.25 -4.77
CA ILE A 63 -2.55 -7.50 -3.76
C ILE A 63 -3.07 -7.17 -2.35
N MET A 64 -4.02 -6.23 -2.27
CA MET A 64 -4.68 -5.83 -1.03
C MET A 64 -6.18 -5.71 -1.26
N HIS A 65 -6.96 -6.22 -0.30
CA HIS A 65 -8.42 -6.20 -0.40
C HIS A 65 -8.96 -4.76 -0.38
N LYS A 66 -10.03 -4.51 -1.14
CA LYS A 66 -10.72 -3.20 -1.25
C LYS A 66 -10.98 -2.55 0.11
N ASN A 67 -11.50 -3.31 1.07
CA ASN A 67 -11.77 -2.79 2.42
C ASN A 67 -10.49 -2.37 3.18
N ALA A 68 -9.38 -3.10 3.00
CA ALA A 68 -8.12 -2.74 3.63
C ALA A 68 -7.53 -1.46 3.02
N VAL A 69 -7.67 -1.30 1.71
CA VAL A 69 -7.27 -0.10 0.97
C VAL A 69 -8.15 1.10 1.36
N ALA A 70 -9.48 0.94 1.37
CA ALA A 70 -10.44 1.96 1.81
C ALA A 70 -10.18 2.43 3.25
N ARG A 71 -9.93 1.52 4.19
CA ARG A 71 -9.55 1.88 5.58
C ARG A 71 -8.28 2.71 5.64
N LYS A 72 -7.28 2.39 4.82
CA LYS A 72 -6.01 3.14 4.77
C LYS A 72 -6.22 4.54 4.17
N LYS A 73 -6.98 4.65 3.07
CA LYS A 73 -7.37 5.94 2.48
C LYS A 73 -8.10 6.83 3.49
N SER A 74 -9.15 6.29 4.13
CA SER A 74 -9.95 7.01 5.13
C SER A 74 -9.09 7.54 6.29
N ARG A 75 -8.22 6.71 6.88
CA ARG A 75 -7.34 7.13 7.98
C ARG A 75 -6.35 8.22 7.57
N LEU A 76 -5.86 8.18 6.33
CA LEU A 76 -4.87 9.12 5.84
C LEU A 76 -5.52 10.49 5.56
N MET A 77 -6.71 10.49 4.96
CA MET A 77 -7.51 11.71 4.78
C MET A 77 -7.97 12.32 6.10
N ALA A 78 -8.41 11.51 7.06
CA ALA A 78 -8.81 12.01 8.38
C ALA A 78 -7.67 12.75 9.09
N LYS A 79 -6.42 12.27 8.95
CA LYS A 79 -5.24 12.97 9.50
C LYS A 79 -4.94 14.28 8.79
N LEU A 80 -5.05 14.31 7.46
CA LEU A 80 -4.86 15.54 6.67
C LEU A 80 -5.91 16.58 7.09
N ASN A 81 -7.18 16.21 7.14
CA ASN A 81 -8.27 17.11 7.52
C ASN A 81 -8.10 17.63 8.95
N LYS A 82 -7.69 16.78 9.89
CA LYS A 82 -7.42 17.21 11.27
C LYS A 82 -6.29 18.24 11.31
N SER A 83 -5.22 18.05 10.54
CA SER A 83 -4.13 19.03 10.46
C SER A 83 -4.58 20.36 9.84
N LEU A 84 -5.50 20.34 8.88
CA LEU A 84 -6.05 21.54 8.26
C LEU A 84 -6.99 22.31 9.20
N GLN A 85 -7.70 21.61 10.09
CA GLN A 85 -8.59 22.22 11.10
C GLN A 85 -7.83 22.79 12.31
N GLN A 86 -6.58 22.38 12.53
CA GLN A 86 -5.73 22.84 13.62
C GLN A 86 -4.82 24.02 13.25
N ALA A 87 -4.81 24.41 11.97
CA ALA A 87 -4.20 25.62 11.45
C ALA A 87 -5.25 26.73 11.35
#